data_AF-A0A6B0GXS7-F1
#
_entry.id   AF-A0A6B0GXS7-F1
#
_cell.length_a   1.000
_cell.length_b   1.000
_cell.length_c   1.000
_cell.angle_alpha   90.00
_cell.angle_beta   90.00
_cell.angle_gamma   90.00
#
_symmetry.space_group_name_H-M   'P 1'
#
loop_
_entity.id
_entity.type
_entity.pdbx_description
1 polymer ?
#
loop_
_entity_poly.entity_id
_entity_poly.type
_entity_poly.pdbx_seq_one_letter_code
_entity_poly.pdbx_strand_id
1 'polypeptide(L)'
;MSDDDSFDAAYHAAEATSDLFNRELLLFRVLRDEDRTRVETRDDVMGWGVQFPTGQCYVDWYREAYAPEDRLDNPHVSIYGSLSDVEQGTGGTVQPLAVHEVMR
;
A
#
# COMPACT_ATOMS: atom_id res chain seq x y z
N MET A 1 27.35 30.40 24.58
CA MET A 1 27.42 29.35 23.55
C MET A 1 26.21 28.48 23.81
N SER A 2 25.23 28.65 22.95
CA SER A 2 23.81 28.40 23.21
C SER A 2 23.49 26.94 22.94
N ASP A 3 22.85 26.27 23.90
CA ASP A 3 22.43 24.86 23.85
C ASP A 3 21.41 24.54 22.72
N ASP A 4 20.95 25.57 22.01
CA ASP A 4 19.90 25.57 20.99
C ASP A 4 20.30 24.84 19.69
N ASP A 5 21.56 24.98 19.26
CA ASP A 5 22.05 24.34 18.01
C ASP A 5 22.15 22.81 18.12
N SER A 6 22.21 22.26 19.34
CA SER A 6 22.35 20.82 19.57
C SER A 6 21.03 20.06 19.49
N PHE A 7 19.92 20.73 19.80
CA PHE A 7 18.59 20.13 19.82
C PHE A 7 18.01 20.03 18.41
N ASP A 8 18.17 21.08 17.59
CA ASP A 8 17.76 21.09 16.18
C ASP A 8 18.55 20.07 15.35
N ALA A 9 19.86 19.94 15.58
CA ALA A 9 20.68 18.93 14.91
C ALA A 9 20.27 17.49 15.27
N ALA A 10 19.89 17.24 16.52
CA ALA A 10 19.41 15.93 16.97
C ALA A 10 18.02 15.59 16.42
N TYR A 11 17.12 16.58 16.33
CA TYR A 11 15.79 16.41 15.76
C TYR A 11 15.85 16.11 14.26
N HIS A 12 16.65 16.89 13.51
CA HIS A 12 16.84 16.65 12.07
C HIS A 12 17.57 15.32 11.80
N ALA A 13 18.49 14.90 12.66
CA ALA A 13 19.09 13.57 12.57
C ALA A 13 18.07 12.46 12.90
N ALA A 14 17.19 12.65 13.88
CA ALA A 14 16.16 11.68 14.24
C ALA A 14 15.09 11.54 13.15
N GLU A 15 14.62 12.64 12.55
CA GLU A 15 13.71 12.59 11.40
C GLU A 15 14.38 11.99 10.17
N ALA A 16 15.64 12.35 9.88
CA ALA A 16 16.39 11.71 8.81
C ALA A 16 16.60 10.22 9.08
N THR A 17 16.77 9.80 10.34
CA THR A 17 16.94 8.38 10.71
C THR A 17 15.63 7.61 10.71
N SER A 18 14.49 8.26 10.98
CA SER A 18 13.16 7.65 10.84
C SER A 18 12.72 7.52 9.37
N ASP A 19 13.16 8.44 8.51
CA ASP A 19 12.92 8.38 7.06
C ASP A 19 13.93 7.45 6.34
N LEU A 20 15.11 7.26 6.93
CA LEU A 20 16.08 6.28 6.48
C LEU A 20 15.70 4.89 7.03
N PHE A 21 14.95 4.16 6.21
CA PHE A 21 14.71 2.71 6.29
C PHE A 21 13.57 2.25 7.20
N ASN A 22 12.33 2.59 6.84
CA ASN A 22 11.24 1.65 7.12
C ASN A 22 11.54 0.33 6.38
N ARG A 23 12.08 -0.69 7.05
CA ARG A 23 12.51 -1.97 6.43
C ARG A 23 11.38 -2.99 6.31
N GLU A 24 10.16 -2.51 6.33
CA GLU A 24 8.98 -3.34 6.40
C GLU A 24 8.34 -3.48 5.02
N LEU A 25 8.06 -4.73 4.65
CA LEU A 25 7.09 -5.06 3.62
C LEU A 25 5.75 -5.31 4.30
N LEU A 26 4.73 -4.56 3.92
CA LEU A 26 3.36 -4.81 4.36
C LEU A 26 2.62 -5.59 3.27
N LEU A 27 2.20 -6.80 3.59
CA LEU A 27 1.25 -7.57 2.81
C LEU A 27 -0.17 -7.14 3.18
N PHE A 28 -1.00 -6.86 2.18
CA PHE A 28 -2.39 -6.45 2.37
C PHE A 28 -3.30 -7.07 1.30
N ARG A 29 -4.61 -7.00 1.53
CA ARG A 29 -5.64 -7.24 0.52
C ARG A 29 -6.50 -6.01 0.32
N VAL A 30 -7.08 -5.88 -0.88
CA VAL A 30 -8.05 -4.84 -1.21
C VAL A 30 -9.44 -5.46 -1.16
N LEU A 31 -10.30 -4.88 -0.35
CA LEU A 31 -11.69 -5.30 -0.20
C LEU A 31 -12.62 -4.36 -0.95
N ARG A 32 -13.67 -4.91 -1.55
CA ARG A 32 -14.79 -4.15 -2.07
C ARG A 32 -15.45 -3.38 -0.92
N ASP A 33 -15.70 -2.13 -1.20
CA ASP A 33 -16.54 -1.22 -0.41
C ASP A 33 -17.80 -0.92 -1.24
N GLU A 34 -18.97 -1.31 -0.74
CA GLU A 34 -20.22 -1.25 -1.50
C GLU A 34 -20.64 0.19 -1.86
N ASP A 35 -20.19 1.18 -1.10
CA ASP A 35 -20.58 2.58 -1.29
C ASP A 35 -19.59 3.35 -2.18
N ARG A 36 -18.33 2.88 -2.25
CA ARG A 36 -17.23 3.63 -2.87
C ARG A 36 -16.57 2.94 -4.05
N THR A 37 -16.63 1.62 -4.13
CA THR A 37 -15.96 0.85 -5.19
C THR A 37 -16.62 1.13 -6.52
N ARG A 38 -15.82 1.51 -7.51
CA ARG A 38 -16.32 1.95 -8.82
C ARG A 38 -16.68 0.81 -9.76
N VAL A 39 -16.28 -0.41 -9.43
CA VAL A 39 -16.43 -1.61 -10.25
C VAL A 39 -17.15 -2.67 -9.46
N GLU A 40 -18.12 -3.31 -10.09
CA GLU A 40 -18.81 -4.44 -9.49
C GLU A 40 -17.91 -5.67 -9.46
N THR A 41 -17.79 -6.29 -8.30
CA THR A 41 -17.09 -7.57 -8.13
C THR A 41 -18.03 -8.60 -7.51
N ARG A 42 -17.81 -9.86 -7.86
CA ARG A 42 -18.57 -11.03 -7.36
C ARG A 42 -18.04 -11.55 -6.03
N ASP A 43 -16.85 -11.11 -5.64
CA ASP A 43 -16.18 -11.45 -4.40
C ASP A 43 -15.85 -10.16 -3.65
N ASP A 44 -15.74 -10.27 -2.33
CA ASP A 44 -15.34 -9.18 -1.45
C ASP A 44 -13.86 -8.84 -1.62
N VAL A 45 -13.03 -9.82 -1.97
CA VAL A 45 -11.61 -9.57 -2.23
C VAL A 45 -11.40 -9.20 -3.70
N MET A 46 -10.85 -8.02 -3.93
CA MET A 46 -10.53 -7.54 -5.28
C MET A 46 -9.11 -7.88 -5.70
N GLY A 47 -8.18 -7.99 -4.76
CA GLY A 47 -6.78 -8.28 -5.04
C GLY A 47 -5.90 -8.28 -3.79
N TRP A 48 -4.62 -8.57 -3.99
CA TRP A 48 -3.60 -8.58 -2.95
C TRP A 48 -2.46 -7.67 -3.33
N GLY A 49 -1.88 -7.00 -2.34
CA GLY A 49 -0.77 -6.11 -2.60
C GLY A 49 0.33 -6.19 -1.56
N VAL A 50 1.49 -5.68 -1.97
CA VAL A 50 2.65 -5.49 -1.11
C VAL A 50 3.02 -4.02 -1.15
N GLN A 51 3.10 -3.39 0.01
CA GLN A 51 3.72 -2.09 0.19
C GLN A 51 5.20 -2.28 0.52
N PHE A 52 6.04 -1.58 -0.22
CA PHE A 52 7.49 -1.54 -0.03
C PHE A 52 7.90 -0.49 1.00
N PRO A 53 9.13 -0.60 1.55
CA PRO A 53 9.80 0.45 2.34
C PRO A 53 9.63 1.88 1.85
N THR A 54 9.58 2.07 0.52
CA THR A 54 9.42 3.37 -0.13
C THR A 54 8.00 3.94 -0.04
N GLY A 55 7.06 3.20 0.53
CA GLY A 55 5.62 3.48 0.50
C GLY A 55 4.93 2.96 -0.76
N GLN A 56 5.67 2.66 -1.84
CA GLN A 56 5.12 2.20 -3.11
C GLN A 56 4.41 0.86 -2.96
N CYS A 57 3.25 0.72 -3.59
CA CYS A 57 2.42 -0.47 -3.51
C CYS A 57 2.28 -1.14 -4.88
N TYR A 58 2.40 -2.47 -4.90
CA TYR A 58 2.11 -3.30 -6.06
C TYR A 58 0.89 -4.15 -5.73
N VAL A 59 -0.15 -4.07 -6.53
CA VAL A 59 -1.41 -4.80 -6.31
C VAL A 59 -1.65 -5.73 -7.49
N ASP A 60 -1.69 -7.03 -7.22
CA ASP A 60 -2.13 -8.06 -8.16
C ASP A 60 -3.64 -8.28 -8.00
N TRP A 61 -4.38 -8.15 -9.10
CA TRP A 61 -5.83 -8.18 -9.09
C TRP A 61 -6.38 -9.60 -9.17
N TYR A 62 -7.31 -9.93 -8.27
CA TYR A 62 -8.03 -11.19 -8.29
C TYR A 62 -9.03 -11.19 -9.44
N ARG A 63 -8.55 -11.59 -10.62
CA ARG A 63 -9.32 -11.61 -11.86
C ARG A 63 -10.67 -12.32 -11.73
N GLU A 64 -10.75 -13.34 -10.88
CA GLU A 64 -11.99 -14.09 -10.71
C GLU A 64 -13.09 -13.35 -9.95
N ALA A 65 -12.74 -12.29 -9.21
CA ALA A 65 -13.69 -11.36 -8.62
C ALA A 65 -14.47 -10.58 -9.69
N TYR A 66 -13.90 -10.38 -10.88
CA TYR A 66 -14.53 -9.61 -11.95
C TYR A 66 -15.37 -10.50 -12.86
N ALA A 67 -16.46 -9.93 -13.37
CA ALA A 67 -17.32 -10.56 -14.36
C ALA A 67 -16.51 -10.91 -15.63
N PRO A 68 -16.82 -12.02 -16.34
CA PRO A 68 -16.06 -12.44 -17.52
C PRO A 68 -15.88 -11.35 -18.59
N GLU A 69 -16.85 -10.46 -18.74
CA GLU A 69 -16.83 -9.33 -19.65
C GLU A 69 -15.87 -8.19 -19.25
N ASP A 70 -15.61 -8.03 -17.95
CA ASP A 70 -14.71 -7.00 -17.40
C ASP A 70 -13.33 -7.56 -17.00
N ARG A 71 -13.20 -8.89 -17.03
CA ARG A 71 -11.97 -9.60 -16.67
C ARG A 71 -10.94 -9.50 -17.79
N LEU A 72 -9.73 -9.08 -17.45
CA LEU A 72 -8.58 -9.15 -18.36
C LEU A 72 -8.14 -10.60 -18.60
N ASP A 73 -7.63 -10.92 -19.80
CA ASP A 73 -7.19 -12.28 -20.16
C ASP A 73 -5.91 -12.75 -19.44
N ASN A 74 -5.09 -11.82 -18.97
CA ASN A 74 -3.82 -12.08 -18.31
C ASN A 74 -3.81 -11.45 -16.90
N PRO A 75 -2.93 -11.92 -15.98
CA PRO A 75 -2.67 -11.24 -14.71
C PRO A 75 -2.40 -9.76 -14.91
N HIS A 76 -2.91 -8.94 -13.98
CA HIS A 76 -2.77 -7.50 -14.05
C HIS A 76 -2.27 -6.98 -12.71
N VAL A 77 -1.18 -6.22 -12.78
CA VAL A 77 -0.60 -5.55 -11.61
C VAL A 77 -0.71 -4.05 -11.82
N SER A 78 -1.19 -3.35 -10.80
CA SER A 78 -1.17 -1.90 -10.72
C SER A 78 -0.14 -1.44 -9.69
N ILE A 79 0.46 -0.28 -9.95
CA ILE A 79 1.47 0.35 -9.09
C ILE A 79 0.88 1.64 -8.55
N TYR A 80 0.95 1.82 -7.23
CA TYR A 80 0.46 2.99 -6.51
C TYR A 80 1.57 3.61 -5.67
N GLY A 81 1.49 4.92 -5.39
CA GLY A 81 2.50 5.62 -4.60
C GLY A 81 2.43 5.29 -3.10
N SER A 82 1.24 4.92 -2.62
CA SER A 82 0.94 4.67 -1.20
C SER A 82 -0.32 3.81 -1.04
N LEU A 83 -0.61 3.34 0.18
CA LEU A 83 -1.90 2.68 0.47
C LEU A 83 -3.08 3.62 0.25
N SER A 84 -2.94 4.92 0.55
CA SER A 84 -3.98 5.92 0.31
C SER A 84 -4.30 6.04 -1.17
N ASP A 85 -3.31 5.93 -2.05
CA ASP A 85 -3.52 5.94 -3.50
C ASP A 85 -4.23 4.65 -3.97
N VAL A 86 -4.00 3.51 -3.32
CA VAL A 86 -4.75 2.28 -3.58
C VAL A 86 -6.23 2.49 -3.25
N GLU A 87 -6.55 2.98 -2.04
CA GLU A 87 -7.94 3.24 -1.64
C GLU A 87 -8.60 4.29 -2.54
N GLN A 88 -7.92 5.39 -2.85
CA GLN A 88 -8.45 6.43 -3.73
C GLN A 88 -8.68 5.93 -5.15
N GLY A 89 -7.74 5.16 -5.70
CA GLY A 89 -7.78 4.68 -7.09
C GLY A 89 -8.84 3.60 -7.30
N THR A 90 -9.12 2.81 -6.26
CA THR A 90 -10.03 1.65 -6.35
C THR A 90 -11.41 1.94 -5.78
N GLY A 91 -11.49 2.86 -4.82
CA GLY A 91 -12.66 3.05 -3.96
C GLY A 91 -12.82 1.93 -2.93
N GLY A 92 -11.93 0.92 -2.91
CA GLY A 92 -11.96 -0.17 -1.96
C GLY A 92 -11.32 0.18 -0.62
N THR A 93 -11.37 -0.77 0.30
CA THR A 93 -10.72 -0.66 1.62
C THR A 93 -9.49 -1.55 1.67
N VAL A 94 -8.36 -1.00 2.12
CA VAL A 94 -7.14 -1.79 2.33
C VAL A 94 -7.21 -2.49 3.68
N GLN A 95 -6.94 -3.80 3.69
CA GLN A 95 -6.78 -4.56 4.92
C GLN A 95 -5.36 -5.14 5.03
N PRO A 96 -4.55 -4.69 6.01
CA PRO A 96 -3.29 -5.33 6.38
C PRO A 96 -3.45 -6.81 6.72
N LEU A 97 -2.52 -7.64 6.25
CA LEU A 97 -2.48 -9.09 6.51
C LEU A 97 -1.24 -9.49 7.31
N ALA A 98 -0.07 -8.97 6.94
CA ALA A 98 1.19 -9.28 7.60
C ALA A 98 2.22 -8.18 7.35
N VAL A 99 3.15 -8.01 8.29
CA VAL A 99 4.33 -7.17 8.13
C VAL A 99 5.56 -8.05 8.20
N HIS A 100 6.48 -7.86 7.25
CA HIS A 100 7.73 -8.59 7.16
C HIS A 100 8.91 -7.63 7.15
N GLU A 101 9.84 -7.80 8.09
CA GLU A 101 11.12 -7.12 8.00
C GLU A 101 11.98 -7.76 6.90
N VAL A 102 12.49 -6.95 5.99
CA VAL A 102 13.46 -7.38 4.98
C VAL A 102 14.85 -6.97 5.42
N MET A 103 15.59 -7.94 5.97
CA MET A 103 17.01 -7.80 6.26
C MET A 103 17.83 -7.89 4.97
N ARG A 104 18.88 -7.06 4.86
CA ARG A 104 19.90 -7.15 3.81
C ARG A 104 20.94 -8.21 4.15
#